data_AF-A0A016U8Z1-F1
#
_entry.id   AF-A0A016U8Z1-F1
#
_cell.length_a   1.000
_cell.length_b   1.000
_cell.length_c   1.000
_cell.angle_alpha   90.00
_cell.angle_beta   90.00
_cell.angle_gamma   90.00
#
_symmetry.space_group_name_H-M   'P 1'
#
loop_
_entity.id
_entity.type
_entity.pdbx_description
1 polymer ?
#
loop_
_entity_poly.entity_id
_entity_poly.type
_entity_poly.pdbx_seq_one_letter_code
_entity_poly.pdbx_strand_id
1 'polypeptide(L)'
;MHKTLLMASALVSFFSVALLAHAVYQYQHDINWWMYVPAYGLAGALCIFPLPSVSLWRSLSSLAAIGGGLLMLFLAWTFHGIESSPGLDLKEARNLLPIALGVALTTGTRLSLDVNHKILHYIRSFILVTIFTLSIITTVYSVKYYLE
;
A
#
# COMPACT_ATOMS: atom_id res chain seq x y z
N MET A 1 -23.34 11.12 -8.22
CA MET A 1 -22.69 9.82 -8.47
C MET A 1 -21.49 9.93 -9.44
N HIS A 2 -21.58 10.68 -10.55
CA HIS A 2 -20.44 10.84 -11.47
C HIS A 2 -19.27 11.70 -10.90
N LYS A 3 -19.59 12.78 -10.15
CA LYS A 3 -18.58 13.63 -9.49
C LYS A 3 -17.77 12.91 -8.39
N THR A 4 -18.41 12.04 -7.63
CA THR A 4 -17.76 11.25 -6.55
C THR A 4 -16.78 10.22 -7.11
N LEU A 5 -17.10 9.61 -8.26
CA LEU A 5 -16.19 8.69 -8.98
C LEU A 5 -14.97 9.43 -9.55
N LEU A 6 -15.18 10.62 -10.13
CA LEU A 6 -14.09 11.47 -10.64
C LEU A 6 -13.15 11.94 -9.52
N MET A 7 -13.68 12.38 -8.38
CA MET A 7 -12.86 12.80 -7.24
C MET A 7 -12.07 11.62 -6.64
N ALA A 8 -12.69 10.44 -6.50
CA ALA A 8 -11.99 9.25 -6.01
C ALA A 8 -10.85 8.82 -6.96
N SER A 9 -11.09 8.84 -8.27
CA SER A 9 -10.06 8.53 -9.27
C SER A 9 -8.91 9.54 -9.24
N ALA A 10 -9.21 10.84 -9.13
CA ALA A 10 -8.19 11.88 -9.07
C ALA A 10 -7.33 11.77 -7.81
N LEU A 11 -7.94 11.46 -6.66
CA LEU A 11 -7.22 11.22 -5.41
C LEU A 11 -6.30 10.00 -5.51
N VAL A 12 -6.80 8.88 -6.04
CA VAL A 12 -5.98 7.67 -6.24
C VAL A 12 -4.80 7.99 -7.15
N SER A 13 -4.99 8.67 -8.28
CA SER A 13 -3.90 9.06 -9.17
C SER A 13 -2.90 10.00 -8.48
N PHE A 14 -3.37 10.99 -7.73
CA PHE A 14 -2.50 11.91 -6.99
C PHE A 14 -1.60 11.18 -5.99
N PHE A 15 -2.18 10.36 -5.12
CA PHE A 15 -1.40 9.60 -4.13
C PHE A 15 -0.49 8.56 -4.79
N SER A 16 -0.90 7.97 -5.90
CA SER A 16 -0.07 7.01 -6.64
C SER A 16 1.15 7.66 -7.28
N VAL A 17 0.99 8.86 -7.85
CA VAL A 17 2.11 9.66 -8.37
C VAL A 17 3.03 10.11 -7.24
N ALA A 18 2.47 10.55 -6.11
CA ALA A 18 3.25 10.94 -4.94
C ALA A 18 4.08 9.77 -4.39
N LEU A 19 3.50 8.57 -4.27
CA LEU A 19 4.22 7.36 -3.86
C LEU A 19 5.32 6.98 -4.85
N LEU A 20 5.05 7.11 -6.16
CA LEU A 20 6.05 6.82 -7.20
C LEU A 20 7.20 7.83 -7.18
N ALA A 21 6.91 9.12 -6.97
CA ALA A 21 7.92 10.15 -6.80
C ALA A 21 8.76 9.89 -5.55
N HIS A 22 8.12 9.49 -4.45
CA HIS A 22 8.82 9.11 -3.23
C HIS A 22 9.71 7.87 -3.42
N ALA A 23 9.24 6.88 -4.20
CA ALA A 23 10.00 5.68 -4.56
C ALA A 23 11.27 6.02 -5.31
N VAL A 24 11.18 6.91 -6.31
CA VAL A 24 12.33 7.38 -7.08
C VAL A 24 13.30 8.15 -6.19
N TYR A 25 12.78 9.01 -5.31
CA TYR A 25 13.61 9.75 -4.36
C TYR A 25 14.37 8.80 -3.42
N GLN A 26 13.70 7.82 -2.83
CA GLN A 26 14.32 6.88 -1.90
C GLN A 26 15.32 5.94 -2.61
N TYR A 27 15.02 5.52 -3.84
CA TYR A 27 15.95 4.76 -4.68
C TYR A 27 17.30 5.47 -4.87
N GLN A 28 17.30 6.80 -4.94
CA GLN A 28 18.51 7.59 -5.15
C GLN A 28 19.28 7.91 -3.86
N HIS A 29 18.59 7.99 -2.72
CA HIS A 29 19.15 8.58 -1.49
C HIS A 29 19.30 7.59 -0.33
N ASP A 30 18.75 6.38 -0.44
CA ASP A 30 18.74 5.39 0.64
C ASP A 30 19.36 4.07 0.16
N ILE A 31 20.27 3.48 0.94
CA ILE A 31 20.89 2.20 0.64
C ILE A 31 19.92 1.02 0.86
N ASN A 32 18.94 1.18 1.75
CA ASN A 32 17.96 0.16 2.11
C ASN A 32 16.70 0.23 1.22
N TRP A 33 16.76 0.98 0.11
CA TRP A 33 15.64 1.18 -0.81
C TRP A 33 14.99 -0.15 -1.26
N TRP A 34 15.81 -1.18 -1.48
CA TRP A 34 15.40 -2.47 -2.02
C TRP A 34 14.38 -3.20 -1.12
N MET A 35 14.33 -2.87 0.17
CA MET A 35 13.42 -3.49 1.13
C MET A 35 11.99 -2.91 1.03
N TYR A 36 11.86 -1.62 0.72
CA TYR A 36 10.59 -0.89 0.82
C TYR A 36 10.06 -0.41 -0.54
N VAL A 37 10.93 0.15 -1.38
CA VAL A 37 10.58 0.78 -2.67
C VAL A 37 9.82 -0.18 -3.60
N PRO A 38 10.21 -1.47 -3.74
CA PRO A 38 9.47 -2.37 -4.61
C PRO A 38 8.00 -2.54 -4.21
N ALA A 39 7.66 -2.45 -2.91
CA ALA A 39 6.29 -2.64 -2.44
C ALA A 39 5.39 -1.45 -2.81
N TYR A 40 5.76 -0.24 -2.39
CA TYR A 40 4.92 0.94 -2.62
C TYR A 40 5.12 1.57 -4.00
N GLY A 41 6.30 1.39 -4.63
CA GLY A 41 6.56 1.81 -6.01
C GLY A 41 5.74 0.99 -7.02
N LEU A 42 5.68 -0.34 -6.85
CA LEU A 42 4.80 -1.18 -7.65
C LEU A 42 3.33 -0.83 -7.44
N ALA A 43 2.91 -0.62 -6.19
CA ALA A 43 1.55 -0.16 -5.88
C ALA A 43 1.20 1.15 -6.59
N GLY A 44 2.09 2.14 -6.53
CA GLY A 44 1.93 3.43 -7.22
C GLY A 44 1.80 3.24 -8.73
N ALA A 45 2.71 2.51 -9.37
CA ALA A 45 2.67 2.25 -10.81
C ALA A 45 1.36 1.57 -11.25
N LEU A 46 0.89 0.59 -10.47
CA LEU A 46 -0.31 -0.17 -10.79
C LEU A 46 -1.61 0.63 -10.64
N CYS A 47 -1.62 1.64 -9.77
CA CYS A 47 -2.78 2.47 -9.47
C CYS A 47 -2.88 3.72 -10.35
N ILE A 48 -1.81 4.14 -11.03
CA ILE A 48 -1.88 5.25 -12.02
C ILE A 48 -2.71 4.81 -13.24
N PHE A 49 -2.48 3.60 -13.75
CA PHE A 49 -3.17 3.08 -14.94
C PHE A 49 -3.78 1.71 -14.66
N PRO A 50 -4.93 1.64 -13.96
CA PRO A 50 -5.56 0.36 -13.66
C PRO A 50 -6.02 -0.34 -14.95
N LEU A 51 -5.36 -1.44 -15.32
CA LEU A 51 -5.68 -2.27 -16.49
C LEU A 51 -6.22 -3.64 -16.06
N PRO A 52 -7.48 -3.74 -15.59
CA PRO A 52 -8.03 -5.00 -15.07
C PRO A 52 -8.22 -6.09 -16.14
N SER A 53 -8.21 -5.74 -17.43
CA SER A 53 -8.32 -6.69 -18.54
C SER A 53 -7.02 -7.49 -18.79
N VAL A 54 -5.87 -6.98 -18.34
CA VAL A 54 -4.56 -7.59 -18.59
C VAL A 54 -4.22 -8.57 -17.47
N SER A 55 -4.05 -9.86 -17.81
CA SER A 55 -3.76 -10.92 -16.83
C SER A 55 -2.51 -10.62 -16.00
N LEU A 56 -1.44 -10.14 -16.65
CA LEU A 56 -0.20 -9.74 -15.98
C LEU A 56 -0.44 -8.63 -14.95
N TRP A 57 -1.24 -7.61 -15.30
CA TRP A 57 -1.58 -6.51 -14.39
C TRP A 57 -2.36 -6.99 -13.18
N ARG A 58 -3.29 -7.94 -13.38
CA ARG A 58 -4.03 -8.57 -12.28
C ARG A 58 -3.11 -9.33 -11.33
N SER A 59 -2.13 -10.06 -11.85
CA SER A 59 -1.16 -10.80 -11.05
C SER A 59 -0.25 -9.86 -10.26
N LEU A 60 0.30 -8.83 -10.91
CA LEU A 60 1.11 -7.81 -10.24
C LEU A 60 0.33 -7.06 -9.16
N SER A 61 -0.95 -6.73 -9.42
CA SER A 61 -1.82 -6.08 -8.44
C SER A 61 -2.19 -7.00 -7.27
N SER A 62 -2.33 -8.32 -7.50
CA SER A 62 -2.43 -9.29 -6.40
C SER A 62 -1.16 -9.34 -5.57
N LEU A 63 0.00 -9.35 -6.22
CA LEU A 63 1.28 -9.41 -5.55
C LEU A 63 1.55 -8.15 -4.73
N ALA A 64 1.26 -6.97 -5.28
CA ALA A 64 1.38 -5.70 -4.56
C ALA A 64 0.42 -5.64 -3.35
N ALA A 65 -0.83 -6.10 -3.50
CA ALA A 65 -1.80 -6.12 -2.40
C ALA A 65 -1.40 -7.10 -1.28
N ILE A 66 -1.14 -8.35 -1.62
CA ILE A 66 -0.88 -9.42 -0.64
C ILE A 66 0.56 -9.33 -0.13
N GLY A 67 1.54 -9.26 -1.03
CA GLY A 67 2.95 -9.16 -0.68
C GLY A 67 3.25 -7.86 0.06
N GLY A 68 2.72 -6.73 -0.41
CA GLY A 68 2.81 -5.45 0.31
C GLY A 68 2.11 -5.51 1.67
N GLY A 69 0.92 -6.14 1.75
CA GLY A 69 0.20 -6.31 3.01
C GLY A 69 0.95 -7.17 4.03
N LEU A 70 1.58 -8.27 3.59
CA LEU A 70 2.42 -9.11 4.46
C LEU A 70 3.65 -8.36 4.94
N LEU A 71 4.35 -7.64 4.05
CA LEU A 71 5.50 -6.81 4.41
C LEU A 71 5.10 -5.72 5.41
N MET A 72 3.98 -5.05 5.17
CA MET A 72 3.41 -4.04 6.05
C MET A 72 3.16 -4.60 7.46
N LEU A 73 2.47 -5.75 7.57
CA LEU A 73 2.18 -6.37 8.85
C LEU A 73 3.45 -6.82 9.59
N PHE A 74 4.40 -7.39 8.85
CA PHE A 74 5.69 -7.78 9.40
C PHE A 74 6.45 -6.57 9.97
N LEU A 75 6.53 -5.47 9.22
CA LEU A 75 7.20 -4.25 9.67
C LEU A 75 6.45 -3.61 10.85
N ALA A 76 5.13 -3.51 10.80
CA ALA A 76 4.32 -2.97 11.89
C ALA A 76 4.52 -3.77 13.19
N TRP A 77 4.52 -5.11 13.10
CA TRP A 77 4.78 -5.98 14.23
C TRP A 77 6.20 -5.79 14.79
N THR A 78 7.20 -5.76 13.91
CA THR A 78 8.61 -5.58 14.30
C THR A 78 8.83 -4.25 14.99
N PHE A 79 8.36 -3.14 14.40
CA PHE A 79 8.53 -1.81 14.97
C PHE A 79 7.79 -1.65 16.29
N HIS A 80 6.59 -2.23 16.42
CA HIS A 80 5.87 -2.25 17.69
C HIS A 80 6.60 -3.03 18.78
N GLY A 81 7.21 -4.17 18.43
CA GLY A 81 7.96 -4.98 19.39
C GLY A 81 9.22 -4.31 19.91
N ILE A 82 9.93 -3.57 19.05
CA ILE A 82 11.20 -2.91 19.41
C ILE A 82 11.02 -1.49 19.97
N GLU A 83 9.82 -0.92 19.89
CA GLU A 83 9.50 0.43 20.40
C GLU A 83 9.79 0.60 21.90
N SER A 84 9.70 -0.49 22.65
CA SER A 84 10.01 -0.52 24.09
C SER A 84 11.51 -0.66 24.41
N SER A 85 12.36 -0.83 23.39
CA SER A 85 13.79 -1.05 23.57
C SER A 85 14.56 0.28 23.61
N PRO A 86 15.15 0.66 24.76
CA PRO A 86 15.90 1.90 24.86
C PRO A 86 17.17 1.84 24.01
N GLY A 87 17.38 2.86 23.16
CA GLY A 87 18.60 3.05 22.37
C GLY A 87 18.50 2.68 20.89
N LEU A 88 17.34 2.23 20.40
CA LEU A 88 17.08 2.00 18.98
C LEU A 88 16.44 3.24 18.33
N ASP A 89 17.10 3.78 17.31
CA ASP A 89 16.60 4.89 16.50
C ASP A 89 15.64 4.34 15.43
N LEU A 90 14.35 4.59 15.59
CA LEU A 90 13.25 4.07 14.75
C LEU A 90 13.06 4.84 13.42
N LYS A 91 14.09 5.50 12.91
CA LYS A 91 14.03 6.24 11.63
C LYS A 91 13.49 5.42 10.46
N GLU A 92 13.82 4.12 10.41
CA GLU A 92 13.30 3.22 9.36
C GLU A 92 11.79 2.98 9.45
N ALA A 93 11.18 3.18 10.61
CA ALA A 93 9.73 3.00 10.80
C ALA A 93 8.91 4.02 10.01
N ARG A 94 9.52 5.13 9.57
CA ARG A 94 8.91 6.08 8.63
C ARG A 94 8.53 5.38 7.32
N ASN A 95 9.29 4.40 6.85
CA ASN A 95 8.99 3.66 5.61
C ASN A 95 7.72 2.79 5.71
N LEU A 96 7.15 2.59 6.91
CA LEU A 96 5.89 1.87 7.09
C LEU A 96 4.70 2.61 6.46
N LEU A 97 4.69 3.95 6.54
CA LEU A 97 3.59 4.78 6.03
C LEU A 97 3.42 4.67 4.50
N PRO A 98 4.45 4.86 3.66
CA PRO A 98 4.29 4.72 2.21
C PRO A 98 3.89 3.30 1.79
N ILE A 99 4.34 2.26 2.51
CA ILE A 99 3.90 0.88 2.28
C ILE A 99 2.42 0.72 2.62
N ALA A 100 1.98 1.17 3.79
CA ALA A 100 0.59 1.07 4.20
C ALA A 100 -0.34 1.82 3.23
N LEU A 101 0.05 3.01 2.78
CA LEU A 101 -0.67 3.76 1.76
C LEU A 101 -0.71 3.03 0.40
N GLY A 102 0.41 2.48 -0.06
CA GLY A 102 0.46 1.69 -1.30
C GLY A 102 -0.47 0.47 -1.26
N VAL A 103 -0.51 -0.23 -0.12
CA VAL A 103 -1.41 -1.37 0.11
C VAL A 103 -2.86 -0.91 0.12
N ALA A 104 -3.19 0.18 0.82
CA ALA A 104 -4.54 0.74 0.86
C ALA A 104 -5.04 1.15 -0.53
N LEU A 105 -4.21 1.83 -1.31
CA LEU A 105 -4.55 2.24 -2.68
C LEU A 105 -4.75 1.02 -3.60
N THR A 106 -3.85 0.03 -3.54
CA THR A 106 -3.93 -1.15 -4.40
C THR A 106 -5.18 -1.97 -4.07
N THR A 107 -5.43 -2.24 -2.79
CA THR A 107 -6.62 -3.00 -2.35
C THR A 107 -7.91 -2.23 -2.62
N GLY A 108 -7.96 -0.94 -2.34
CA GLY A 108 -9.11 -0.07 -2.63
C GLY A 108 -9.43 0.03 -4.12
N THR A 109 -8.41 0.20 -4.96
CA THR A 109 -8.57 0.24 -6.43
C THR A 109 -9.09 -1.10 -6.95
N ARG A 110 -8.59 -2.23 -6.42
CA ARG A 110 -9.10 -3.55 -6.82
C ARG A 110 -10.54 -3.80 -6.38
N LEU A 111 -10.90 -3.44 -5.15
CA LEU A 111 -12.27 -3.57 -4.65
C LEU A 111 -13.24 -2.72 -5.49
N SER A 112 -12.80 -1.55 -5.95
CA SER A 112 -13.62 -0.64 -6.76
C SER A 112 -13.84 -1.13 -8.20
N LEU A 113 -12.92 -1.94 -8.73
CA LEU A 113 -12.96 -2.44 -10.11
C LEU A 113 -13.54 -3.86 -10.23
N ASP A 114 -13.85 -4.53 -9.13
CA ASP A 114 -14.29 -5.92 -9.14
C ASP A 114 -15.83 -6.02 -9.27
N VAL A 115 -16.32 -6.44 -10.44
CA VAL A 115 -17.76 -6.46 -10.78
C VAL A 115 -18.33 -7.89 -10.85
N ASN A 116 -17.61 -8.92 -10.37
CA ASN A 116 -18.02 -10.32 -10.56
C ASN A 116 -18.76 -10.93 -9.36
N HIS A 117 -19.89 -11.61 -9.61
CA HIS A 117 -20.77 -12.19 -8.57
C HIS A 117 -20.56 -13.69 -8.29
N LYS A 118 -19.34 -14.22 -8.39
CA LYS A 118 -19.06 -15.66 -8.14
C LYS A 118 -18.73 -15.92 -6.66
N ILE A 119 -18.99 -17.11 -6.13
CA ILE A 119 -18.70 -17.46 -4.71
C ILE A 119 -17.21 -17.20 -4.33
N LEU A 120 -16.27 -17.56 -5.20
CA LEU A 120 -14.84 -17.31 -4.99
C LEU A 120 -14.47 -15.82 -4.91
N HIS A 121 -15.33 -14.94 -5.44
CA HIS A 121 -15.16 -13.50 -5.33
C HIS A 121 -15.38 -13.02 -3.90
N TYR A 122 -16.31 -13.61 -3.14
CA TYR A 122 -16.53 -13.22 -1.74
C TYR A 122 -15.31 -13.48 -0.87
N ILE A 123 -14.67 -14.64 -1.02
CA ILE A 123 -13.45 -14.98 -0.25
C ILE A 123 -12.33 -13.98 -0.58
N ARG A 124 -12.12 -13.71 -1.87
CA ARG A 124 -11.11 -12.75 -2.33
C ARG A 124 -11.41 -11.33 -1.83
N SER A 125 -12.66 -10.89 -1.91
CA SER A 125 -13.09 -9.58 -1.44
C SER A 125 -12.95 -9.44 0.07
N PHE A 126 -13.26 -10.50 0.84
CA PHE A 126 -13.04 -10.52 2.28
C PHE A 126 -11.56 -10.35 2.64
N ILE A 127 -10.67 -11.06 1.94
CA ILE A 127 -9.21 -10.90 2.12
C ILE A 127 -8.79 -9.46 1.80
N LEU A 128 -9.25 -8.91 0.67
CA LEU A 128 -8.90 -7.53 0.26
C LEU A 128 -9.42 -6.48 1.24
N VAL A 129 -10.65 -6.63 1.75
CA VAL A 129 -11.24 -5.74 2.77
C VAL A 129 -10.47 -5.83 4.08
N THR A 130 -10.07 -7.03 4.49
CA THR A 130 -9.26 -7.23 5.70
C THR A 130 -7.92 -6.51 5.56
N ILE A 131 -7.20 -6.73 4.44
CA ILE A 131 -5.92 -6.07 4.19
C ILE A 131 -6.09 -4.54 4.10
N PHE A 132 -7.14 -4.05 3.43
CA PHE A 132 -7.45 -2.63 3.35
C PHE A 132 -7.68 -2.03 4.74
N THR A 133 -8.47 -2.69 5.58
CA THR A 133 -8.74 -2.22 6.95
C THR A 133 -7.47 -2.19 7.79
N LEU A 134 -6.67 -3.25 7.74
CA LEU A 134 -5.38 -3.31 8.41
C LEU A 134 -4.44 -2.20 7.93
N SER A 135 -4.41 -1.91 6.62
CA SER A 135 -3.58 -0.83 6.09
C SER A 135 -3.99 0.55 6.56
N ILE A 136 -5.28 0.80 6.79
CA ILE A 136 -5.75 2.06 7.39
C ILE A 136 -5.26 2.16 8.84
N ILE A 137 -5.42 1.09 9.63
CA ILE A 137 -4.96 1.04 11.02
C ILE A 137 -3.44 1.26 11.09
N THR A 138 -2.67 0.56 10.24
CA THR A 138 -1.22 0.71 10.17
C THR A 138 -0.81 2.11 9.70
N THR A 139 -1.55 2.73 8.77
CA THR A 139 -1.28 4.12 8.37
C THR A 139 -1.41 5.06 9.56
N VAL A 140 -2.52 4.98 10.32
CA VAL A 140 -2.74 5.79 11.53
C VAL A 140 -1.64 5.54 12.56
N TYR A 141 -1.28 4.28 12.80
CA TYR A 141 -0.18 3.91 13.70
C TYR A 141 1.16 4.51 13.24
N SER A 142 1.45 4.50 11.94
CA SER A 142 2.74 4.95 11.40
C SER A 142 2.95 6.46 11.41
N VAL A 143 1.89 7.26 11.55
CA VAL A 143 1.99 8.74 11.59
C VAL A 143 2.87 9.22 12.73
N LYS A 144 2.89 8.52 13.88
CA LYS A 144 3.72 8.90 15.03
C LYS A 144 5.21 9.01 14.70
N TYR A 145 5.72 8.12 13.83
CA TYR A 145 7.13 8.10 13.44
C TYR A 145 7.56 9.31 12.59
N TYR A 146 6.61 10.10 12.11
CA TYR A 146 6.85 11.35 11.38
C TYR A 146 6.69 12.59 12.26
N LEU A 147 6.06 12.47 13.43
CA LEU A 147 5.88 13.56 14.38
C LEU A 147 7.00 13.62 15.42
N GLU A 148 7.78 12.55 15.54
CA GLU A 148 9.04 12.45 16.28
C GLU A 148 10.24 12.92 15.44
#